data_AF-A0A9E6V211-F1
#
_entry.id   AF-A0A9E6V211-F1
#
_cell.length_a   1.000
_cell.length_b   1.000
_cell.length_c   1.000
_cell.angle_alpha   90.00
_cell.angle_beta   90.00
_cell.angle_gamma   90.00
#
_symmetry.space_group_name_H-M   'P 1'
#
loop_
_entity.id
_entity.type
_entity.pdbx_description
1 polymer ?
#
loop_
_entity_poly.entity_id
_entity_poly.type
_entity_poly.pdbx_seq_one_letter_code
_entity_poly.pdbx_strand_id
1 'polypeptide(L)'
;MTQETLSELELKYHKIAELYDLAEAMVATVEGADVIDPKAQLEVVEPLVEQIGESADVLCEEFIEVAGKKQNGATRRMKIEGALRRIYIAMDAYADRAKAMSSNYGEGVRNVADAIVEKIKLQVEIIISVLVDYVDLALERIMNKKHMQELKERQEKISLMLYAAERRSAFERGA
;
A
#
# COMPACT_ATOMS: atom_id res chain seq x y z
N MET A 1 -14.84 22.91 -7.46
CA MET A 1 -13.50 22.50 -7.02
C MET A 1 -12.95 23.60 -6.13
N THR A 2 -13.01 23.39 -4.82
CA THR A 2 -12.32 24.22 -3.83
C THR A 2 -10.81 24.10 -4.10
N GLN A 3 -10.09 25.20 -4.06
CA GLN A 3 -8.64 25.18 -4.23
C GLN A 3 -8.04 24.62 -2.94
N GLU A 4 -7.36 23.48 -3.04
CA GLU A 4 -6.72 22.85 -1.88
C GLU A 4 -5.66 23.77 -1.29
N THR A 5 -5.57 23.77 0.03
CA THR A 5 -4.54 24.51 0.76
C THR A 5 -3.20 23.81 0.63
N LEU A 6 -2.11 24.57 0.82
CA LEU A 6 -0.75 23.99 0.85
C LEU A 6 -0.64 22.87 1.89
N SER A 7 -1.26 23.05 3.07
CA SER A 7 -1.28 22.05 4.13
C SER A 7 -2.00 20.75 3.74
N GLU A 8 -3.08 20.83 2.96
CA GLU A 8 -3.77 19.63 2.45
C GLU A 8 -2.92 18.88 1.43
N LEU A 9 -2.18 19.59 0.57
CA LEU A 9 -1.26 19.01 -0.40
C LEU A 9 -0.06 18.36 0.28
N GLU A 10 0.51 19.00 1.30
CA GLU A 10 1.58 18.43 2.13
C GLU A 10 1.12 17.15 2.81
N LEU A 11 -0.08 17.12 3.39
CA LEU A 11 -0.63 15.91 4.01
C LEU A 11 -0.77 14.78 2.99
N LYS A 12 -1.24 15.08 1.78
CA LYS A 12 -1.36 14.09 0.69
C LYS A 12 0.00 13.58 0.22
N TYR A 13 1.00 14.46 0.13
CA TYR A 13 2.38 14.07 -0.17
C TYR A 13 2.96 13.15 0.92
N HIS A 14 2.76 13.48 2.19
CA HIS A 14 3.23 12.66 3.31
C HIS A 14 2.64 11.25 3.30
N LYS A 15 1.39 11.08 2.87
CA LYS A 15 0.82 9.73 2.66
C LYS A 15 1.60 8.91 1.62
N ILE A 16 2.17 9.55 0.60
CA ILE A 16 3.01 8.85 -0.37
C ILE A 16 4.38 8.54 0.25
N ALA A 17 4.98 9.52 0.93
CA ALA A 17 6.27 9.38 1.58
C ALA A 17 6.29 8.33 2.71
N GLU A 18 5.15 8.04 3.35
CA GLU A 18 5.00 6.98 4.36
C GLU A 18 5.41 5.59 3.82
N LEU A 19 5.47 5.39 2.50
CA LEU A 19 6.04 4.17 1.92
C LEU A 19 7.51 3.95 2.29
N TYR A 20 8.31 5.01 2.43
CA TYR A 20 9.70 4.88 2.87
C TYR A 20 9.77 4.42 4.32
N ASP A 21 8.95 5.01 5.18
CA ASP A 21 8.89 4.64 6.60
C ASP A 21 8.47 3.18 6.77
N LEU A 22 7.50 2.71 5.97
CA LEU A 22 7.07 1.30 5.98
C LEU A 22 8.15 0.36 5.41
N ALA A 23 8.91 0.78 4.41
CA ALA A 23 10.02 0.02 3.87
C ALA A 23 11.15 -0.14 4.90
N GLU A 24 11.50 0.93 5.61
CA GLU A 24 12.46 0.90 6.71
C GLU A 24 11.95 0.03 7.87
N ALA A 25 10.68 0.19 8.26
CA ALA A 25 10.05 -0.61 9.31
C ALA A 25 10.07 -2.11 8.99
N MET A 26 9.95 -2.48 7.71
CA MET A 26 10.04 -3.87 7.26
C MET A 26 11.45 -4.45 7.49
N VAL A 27 12.50 -3.69 7.14
CA VAL A 27 13.90 -4.09 7.41
C VAL A 27 14.12 -4.21 8.92
N ALA A 28 13.73 -3.20 9.70
CA ALA A 28 13.88 -3.20 11.14
C ALA A 28 13.15 -4.38 11.81
N THR A 29 12.01 -4.81 11.25
CA THR A 29 11.23 -5.94 11.76
C THR A 29 11.99 -7.26 11.59
N VAL A 30 12.66 -7.48 10.45
CA VAL A 30 13.41 -8.74 10.18
C VAL A 30 14.79 -8.76 10.83
N GLU A 31 15.35 -7.60 11.18
CA GLU A 31 16.61 -7.48 11.92
C GLU A 31 16.43 -7.51 13.44
N GLY A 32 15.20 -7.68 13.93
CA GLY A 32 14.88 -7.74 15.35
C GLY A 32 15.64 -8.85 16.10
N ALA A 33 16.00 -8.59 17.36
CA ALA A 33 16.79 -9.52 18.18
C ALA A 33 16.14 -10.90 18.38
N ASP A 34 14.81 -10.97 18.32
CA ASP A 34 14.03 -12.20 18.51
C ASP A 34 13.72 -12.93 17.18
N VAL A 35 14.23 -12.44 16.05
CA VAL A 35 13.98 -13.03 14.73
C VAL A 35 14.83 -14.27 14.52
N ILE A 36 14.18 -15.36 14.15
CA ILE A 36 14.86 -16.59 13.74
C ILE A 36 15.41 -16.39 12.33
N ASP A 37 16.72 -16.57 12.20
CA ASP A 37 17.49 -16.41 10.95
C ASP A 37 17.23 -15.06 10.25
N PRO A 38 17.65 -13.93 10.86
CA PRO A 38 17.44 -12.58 10.30
C PRO A 38 17.94 -12.44 8.88
N LYS A 39 19.04 -13.11 8.54
CA LYS A 39 19.65 -13.05 7.21
C LYS A 39 18.72 -13.64 6.15
N ALA A 40 18.18 -14.84 6.38
CA ALA A 40 17.23 -15.43 5.44
C ALA A 40 15.97 -14.56 5.32
N GLN A 41 15.47 -14.00 6.42
CA GLN A 41 14.29 -13.12 6.40
C GLN A 41 14.56 -11.83 5.62
N LEU A 42 15.74 -11.26 5.77
CA LEU A 42 16.20 -10.09 5.01
C LEU A 42 16.24 -10.35 3.50
N GLU A 43 16.81 -11.48 3.08
CA GLU A 43 16.87 -11.89 1.65
C GLU A 43 15.47 -11.99 1.01
N VAL A 44 14.43 -12.28 1.81
CA VAL A 44 13.04 -12.32 1.35
C VAL A 44 12.44 -10.91 1.20
N VAL A 45 12.70 -10.00 2.14
CA VAL A 45 12.09 -8.65 2.13
C VAL A 45 12.84 -7.65 1.25
N GLU A 46 14.15 -7.79 1.09
CA GLU A 46 15.02 -6.77 0.49
C GLU A 46 14.57 -6.35 -0.93
N PRO A 47 14.25 -7.28 -1.87
CA PRO A 47 13.72 -6.87 -3.17
C PRO A 47 12.35 -6.18 -3.13
N LEU A 48 11.53 -6.41 -2.10
CA LEU A 48 10.29 -5.66 -1.92
C LEU A 48 10.59 -4.24 -1.39
N VAL A 49 11.50 -4.11 -0.41
CA VAL A 49 11.97 -2.82 0.12
C VAL A 49 12.51 -1.93 -1.00
N GLU A 50 13.41 -2.47 -1.83
CA GLU A 50 13.99 -1.75 -2.98
C GLU A 50 12.90 -1.27 -3.95
N GLN A 51 11.98 -2.17 -4.33
CA GLN A 51 10.93 -1.81 -5.27
C GLN A 51 9.95 -0.76 -4.72
N ILE A 52 9.69 -0.78 -3.40
CA ILE A 52 8.88 0.24 -2.73
C ILE A 52 9.59 1.59 -2.80
N GLY A 53 10.89 1.66 -2.48
CA GLY A 53 11.67 2.89 -2.54
C GLY A 53 11.65 3.53 -3.94
N GLU A 54 11.99 2.76 -4.97
CA GLU A 54 11.96 3.23 -6.37
C GLU A 54 10.57 3.69 -6.82
N SER A 55 9.52 2.99 -6.35
CA SER A 55 8.14 3.35 -6.72
C SER A 55 7.68 4.59 -5.97
N ALA A 56 8.07 4.73 -4.70
CA ALA A 56 7.79 5.92 -3.89
C ALA A 56 8.46 7.17 -4.48
N ASP A 57 9.68 7.06 -5.01
CA ASP A 57 10.38 8.16 -5.70
C ASP A 57 9.54 8.68 -6.87
N VAL A 58 9.12 7.76 -7.75
CA VAL A 58 8.29 8.10 -8.92
C VAL A 58 6.95 8.68 -8.50
N LEU A 59 6.30 8.13 -7.48
CA LEU A 59 5.00 8.61 -7.01
C LEU A 59 5.10 10.00 -6.39
N CYS A 60 6.15 10.27 -5.61
CA CYS A 60 6.41 11.56 -5.02
C CYS A 60 6.67 12.63 -6.09
N GLU A 61 7.53 12.32 -7.07
CA GLU A 61 7.84 13.23 -8.18
C GLU A 61 6.58 13.56 -9.00
N GLU A 62 5.82 12.54 -9.39
CA GLU A 62 4.62 12.75 -10.19
C GLU A 62 3.50 13.44 -9.38
N PHE A 63 3.41 13.22 -8.06
CA PHE A 63 2.46 13.94 -7.21
C PHE A 63 2.72 15.45 -7.20
N ILE A 64 3.98 15.87 -7.00
CA ILE A 64 4.37 17.28 -7.01
C ILE A 64 3.96 17.94 -8.33
N GLU A 65 4.18 17.24 -9.43
CA GLU A 65 3.86 17.76 -10.75
C GLU A 65 2.34 17.86 -11.03
N VAL A 66 1.54 16.84 -10.66
CA VAL A 66 0.08 16.89 -10.86
C VAL A 66 -0.59 17.91 -9.93
N ALA A 67 -0.11 18.04 -8.69
CA ALA A 67 -0.58 19.05 -7.74
C ALA A 67 -0.21 20.47 -8.20
N GLY A 68 0.99 20.66 -8.74
CA GLY A 68 1.51 21.99 -9.10
C GLY A 68 1.00 22.55 -10.43
N LYS A 69 0.75 21.70 -11.44
CA LYS A 69 0.50 22.17 -12.82
C LYS A 69 -0.90 21.89 -13.36
N LYS A 70 -1.78 21.19 -12.62
CA LYS A 70 -3.12 20.74 -13.09
C LYS A 70 -3.10 20.14 -14.51
N GLN A 71 -1.97 19.56 -14.93
CA GLN A 71 -1.82 18.98 -16.25
C GLN A 71 -1.81 17.46 -16.15
N ASN A 72 -2.97 16.88 -16.47
CA ASN A 72 -3.14 15.46 -16.61
C ASN A 72 -2.69 15.02 -18.00
N GLY A 73 -1.50 14.42 -18.06
CA GLY A 73 -0.96 13.80 -19.26
C GLY A 73 -1.04 12.28 -19.19
N ALA A 74 -1.34 11.63 -20.31
CA ALA A 74 -1.35 10.16 -20.42
C ALA A 74 -0.03 9.53 -19.94
N THR A 75 1.11 10.18 -20.21
CA THR A 75 2.44 9.74 -19.77
C THR A 75 2.58 9.70 -18.24
N ARG A 76 2.10 10.73 -17.53
CA ARG A 76 2.18 10.77 -16.06
C ARG A 76 1.32 9.69 -15.44
N ARG A 77 0.09 9.55 -15.94
CA ARG A 77 -0.80 8.46 -15.56
C ARG A 77 -0.10 7.11 -15.73
N MET A 78 0.53 6.86 -16.88
CA MET A 78 1.24 5.60 -17.11
C MET A 78 2.40 5.38 -16.13
N LYS A 79 3.13 6.43 -15.75
CA LYS A 79 4.19 6.33 -14.73
C LYS A 79 3.64 6.00 -13.36
N ILE A 80 2.57 6.69 -12.94
CA ILE A 80 1.87 6.44 -11.67
C ILE A 80 1.31 5.01 -11.64
N GLU A 81 0.54 4.62 -12.66
CA GLU A 81 0.00 3.27 -12.79
C GLU A 81 1.11 2.22 -12.77
N GLY A 82 2.21 2.48 -13.49
CA GLY A 82 3.38 1.60 -13.54
C GLY A 82 4.06 1.44 -12.18
N ALA A 83 4.25 2.53 -11.44
CA ALA A 83 4.85 2.49 -10.10
C ALA A 83 3.99 1.71 -9.11
N LEU A 84 2.69 2.00 -9.06
CA LEU A 84 1.74 1.26 -8.20
C LEU A 84 1.70 -0.23 -8.56
N ARG A 85 1.68 -0.55 -9.86
CA ARG A 85 1.70 -1.94 -10.34
C ARG A 85 2.97 -2.67 -9.91
N ARG A 86 4.13 -2.02 -9.98
CA ARG A 86 5.41 -2.63 -9.54
C ARG A 86 5.36 -3.02 -8.07
N ILE A 87 4.76 -2.20 -7.21
CA ILE A 87 4.58 -2.54 -5.78
C ILE A 87 3.71 -3.80 -5.64
N TYR A 88 2.56 -3.88 -6.32
CA TYR A 88 1.72 -5.09 -6.27
C TYR A 88 2.44 -6.36 -6.75
N ILE A 89 3.21 -6.26 -7.84
CA ILE A 89 4.01 -7.38 -8.34
C ILE A 89 5.06 -7.80 -7.33
N ALA A 90 5.75 -6.84 -6.69
CA ALA A 90 6.75 -7.13 -5.67
C ALA A 90 6.14 -7.76 -4.42
N MET A 91 4.92 -7.35 -4.01
CA MET A 91 4.19 -7.98 -2.91
C MET A 91 3.80 -9.43 -3.22
N ASP A 92 3.36 -9.72 -4.45
CA ASP A 92 3.09 -11.11 -4.87
C ASP A 92 4.39 -11.95 -4.86
N ALA A 93 5.48 -11.40 -5.40
CA ALA A 93 6.78 -12.07 -5.39
C ALA A 93 7.35 -12.26 -3.97
N TYR A 94 7.07 -11.33 -3.05
CA TYR A 94 7.36 -11.50 -1.62
C TYR A 94 6.58 -12.68 -1.05
N ALA A 95 5.26 -12.74 -1.28
CA ALA A 95 4.42 -13.81 -0.75
C ALA A 95 4.89 -15.20 -1.20
N ASP A 96 5.32 -15.32 -2.47
CA ASP A 96 5.89 -16.56 -3.00
C ASP A 96 7.20 -16.95 -2.29
N ARG A 97 8.10 -15.98 -2.06
CA ARG A 97 9.37 -16.19 -1.35
C ARG A 97 9.18 -16.50 0.13
N ALA A 98 8.29 -15.79 0.81
CA ALA A 98 7.93 -16.05 2.20
C ALA A 98 7.34 -17.45 2.36
N LYS A 99 6.49 -17.89 1.43
CA LYS A 99 5.95 -19.26 1.41
C LYS A 99 7.05 -20.30 1.18
N ALA A 100 7.97 -20.06 0.24
CA ALA A 100 9.09 -20.96 -0.01
C ALA A 100 9.99 -21.10 1.23
N MET A 101 10.29 -19.99 1.90
CA MET A 101 11.00 -19.98 3.18
C MET A 101 10.28 -20.81 4.25
N SER A 102 8.98 -20.57 4.47
CA SER A 102 8.20 -21.31 5.48
C SER A 102 8.23 -22.83 5.26
N SER A 103 8.29 -23.26 3.99
CA SER A 103 8.37 -24.68 3.63
C SER A 103 9.71 -25.31 4.02
N ASN A 104 10.80 -24.51 4.07
CA ASN A 104 12.14 -24.97 4.41
C ASN A 104 12.38 -25.09 5.93
N TYR A 105 11.66 -24.32 6.76
CA TYR A 105 11.81 -24.32 8.22
C TYR A 105 10.72 -25.13 8.98
N GLY A 106 9.77 -25.73 8.26
CA GLY A 106 8.67 -26.51 8.81
C GLY A 106 7.37 -25.72 8.98
N GLU A 107 6.24 -26.43 9.07
CA GLU A 107 4.91 -25.80 9.24
C GLU A 107 4.90 -24.89 10.48
N GLY A 108 4.80 -23.58 10.26
CA GLY A 108 4.63 -22.60 11.33
C GLY A 108 5.58 -21.41 11.31
N VAL A 109 6.69 -21.45 10.57
CA VAL A 109 7.59 -20.29 10.44
C VAL A 109 7.02 -19.32 9.42
N ARG A 110 6.32 -18.29 9.91
CA ARG A 110 5.88 -17.14 9.11
C ARG A 110 6.96 -16.08 9.09
N ASN A 111 7.08 -15.37 7.98
CA ASN A 111 7.98 -14.24 7.90
C ASN A 111 7.44 -13.12 8.80
N VAL A 112 8.28 -12.57 9.67
CA VAL A 112 7.81 -11.56 10.65
C VAL A 112 7.37 -10.25 9.99
N ALA A 113 7.76 -10.02 8.73
CA ALA A 113 7.36 -8.86 7.96
C ALA A 113 5.95 -8.95 7.34
N ASP A 114 5.26 -10.09 7.42
CA ASP A 114 3.91 -10.27 6.84
C ASP A 114 2.96 -9.14 7.29
N ALA A 115 3.04 -8.75 8.57
CA ALA A 115 2.22 -7.66 9.13
C ALA A 115 2.56 -6.28 8.53
N ILE A 116 3.82 -6.03 8.17
CA ILE A 116 4.23 -4.77 7.54
C ILE A 116 3.83 -4.77 6.06
N VAL A 117 3.89 -5.90 5.37
CA VAL A 117 3.44 -6.01 3.97
C VAL A 117 1.94 -5.71 3.84
N GLU A 118 1.11 -6.17 4.78
CA GLU A 118 -0.31 -5.77 4.81
C GLU A 118 -0.51 -4.26 5.04
N LYS A 119 0.34 -3.62 5.87
CA LYS A 119 0.32 -2.17 6.04
C LYS A 119 0.72 -1.44 4.76
N ILE A 120 1.76 -1.91 4.06
CA ILE A 120 2.18 -1.38 2.76
C ILE A 120 1.03 -1.46 1.75
N LYS A 121 0.35 -2.61 1.69
CA LYS A 121 -0.80 -2.78 0.80
C LYS A 121 -1.91 -1.77 1.08
N LEU A 122 -2.26 -1.59 2.36
CA LEU A 122 -3.23 -0.58 2.78
C LEU A 122 -2.77 0.83 2.41
N GLN A 123 -1.48 1.13 2.58
CA GLN A 123 -0.93 2.42 2.22
C GLN A 123 -1.00 2.68 0.71
N VAL A 124 -0.73 1.67 -0.11
CA VAL A 124 -0.88 1.76 -1.57
C VAL A 124 -2.34 2.03 -1.95
N GLU A 125 -3.30 1.39 -1.30
CA GLU A 125 -4.73 1.67 -1.49
C GLU A 125 -5.08 3.13 -1.14
N ILE A 126 -4.52 3.67 -0.05
CA ILE A 126 -4.67 5.08 0.34
C ILE A 126 -4.06 6.01 -0.71
N ILE A 127 -2.86 5.69 -1.21
CA ILE A 127 -2.18 6.49 -2.24
C ILE A 127 -2.98 6.50 -3.53
N ILE A 128 -3.57 5.37 -3.93
CA ILE A 128 -4.48 5.30 -5.07
C ILE A 128 -5.66 6.25 -4.85
N SER A 129 -6.28 6.23 -3.67
CA SER A 129 -7.37 7.16 -3.32
C SER A 129 -6.93 8.63 -3.36
N VAL A 130 -5.68 8.94 -3.00
CA VAL A 130 -5.14 10.30 -3.12
C VAL A 130 -4.98 10.69 -4.58
N LEU A 131 -4.49 9.78 -5.42
CA LEU A 131 -4.12 10.06 -6.80
C LEU A 131 -5.31 10.08 -7.77
N VAL A 132 -6.41 9.36 -7.48
CA VAL A 132 -7.63 9.40 -8.31
C VAL A 132 -8.27 10.79 -8.37
N ASP A 133 -8.06 11.63 -7.34
CA ASP A 133 -8.51 13.03 -7.34
C ASP A 133 -7.79 13.88 -8.39
N TYR A 134 -6.58 13.48 -8.76
CA TYR A 134 -5.73 14.21 -9.69
C TYR A 134 -5.68 13.55 -11.05
N VAL A 135 -5.68 12.22 -11.15
CA VAL A 135 -5.45 11.47 -12.38
C VAL A 135 -6.50 10.37 -12.54
N ASP A 136 -7.03 10.22 -13.75
CA ASP A 136 -7.96 9.14 -14.09
C ASP A 136 -7.23 7.79 -14.15
N LEU A 137 -7.11 7.12 -13.00
CA LEU A 137 -6.40 5.85 -12.84
C LEU A 137 -7.27 4.66 -13.27
N ALA A 138 -6.70 3.77 -14.09
CA ALA A 138 -7.33 2.50 -14.40
C ALA A 138 -6.85 1.41 -13.41
N LEU A 139 -7.67 1.08 -12.41
CA LEU A 139 -7.32 0.07 -11.39
C LEU A 139 -6.94 -1.28 -11.99
N GLU A 140 -7.56 -1.68 -13.10
CA GLU A 140 -7.26 -2.92 -13.83
C GLU A 140 -5.82 -2.97 -14.39
N ARG A 141 -5.18 -1.81 -14.57
CA ARG A 141 -3.77 -1.72 -14.98
C ARG A 141 -2.81 -1.75 -13.81
N ILE A 142 -3.30 -1.46 -12.60
CA ILE A 142 -2.51 -1.42 -11.37
C ILE A 142 -2.55 -2.77 -10.66
N MET A 143 -3.75 -3.32 -10.48
CA MET A 143 -4.02 -4.50 -9.68
C MET A 143 -4.36 -5.72 -10.54
N ASN A 144 -3.91 -6.90 -10.12
CA ASN A 144 -4.39 -8.14 -10.70
C ASN A 144 -5.81 -8.48 -10.18
N LYS A 145 -6.45 -9.50 -10.78
CA LYS A 145 -7.81 -9.90 -10.42
C LYS A 145 -7.95 -10.30 -8.94
N LYS A 146 -6.91 -10.90 -8.35
CA LYS A 146 -6.90 -11.32 -6.94
C LYS A 146 -6.93 -10.09 -6.02
N HIS A 147 -6.03 -9.13 -6.22
CA HIS A 147 -5.99 -7.89 -5.43
C HIS A 147 -7.28 -7.08 -5.58
N MET A 148 -7.85 -7.01 -6.78
CA MET A 148 -9.15 -6.37 -7.02
C MET A 148 -10.29 -7.04 -6.25
N GLN A 149 -10.30 -8.36 -6.18
CA GLN A 149 -11.33 -9.11 -5.45
C GLN A 149 -11.19 -8.91 -3.94
N GLU A 150 -9.97 -8.98 -3.41
CA GLU A 150 -9.69 -8.75 -1.99
C GLU A 150 -10.09 -7.33 -1.55
N LEU A 151 -9.83 -6.33 -2.40
CA LEU A 151 -10.25 -4.94 -2.17
C LEU A 151 -11.78 -4.84 -2.06
N LYS A 152 -12.52 -5.47 -2.98
CA LYS A 152 -13.99 -5.50 -2.96
C LYS A 152 -14.53 -6.16 -1.70
N GLU A 153 -14.02 -7.33 -1.34
CA GLU A 153 -14.43 -8.04 -0.14
C GLU A 153 -14.16 -7.23 1.14
N ARG A 154 -13.05 -6.50 1.19
CA ARG A 154 -12.73 -5.60 2.30
C ARG A 154 -13.73 -4.44 2.37
N GLN A 155 -14.07 -3.83 1.23
CA GLN A 155 -15.06 -2.75 1.16
C GLN A 155 -16.46 -3.21 1.57
N GLU A 156 -16.87 -4.42 1.17
CA GLU A 156 -18.14 -5.03 1.60
C GLU A 156 -18.18 -5.23 3.13
N LYS A 157 -17.10 -5.77 3.71
CA LYS A 157 -16.98 -5.94 5.17
C LYS A 157 -17.07 -4.61 5.92
N ILE A 158 -16.36 -3.57 5.45
CA ILE A 158 -16.42 -2.23 6.04
C ILE A 158 -17.84 -1.67 5.96
N SER A 159 -18.50 -1.80 4.81
CA SER A 159 -19.87 -1.33 4.62
C SER A 159 -20.85 -2.00 5.59
N LEU A 160 -20.70 -3.31 5.82
CA LEU A 160 -21.50 -4.05 6.81
C LEU A 160 -21.23 -3.56 8.24
N MET A 161 -19.97 -3.30 8.59
CA MET A 161 -19.60 -2.78 9.91
C MET A 161 -20.17 -1.38 10.16
N LEU A 162 -20.08 -0.48 9.18
CA LEU A 162 -20.64 0.87 9.27
C LEU A 162 -22.16 0.83 9.45
N TYR A 163 -22.86 0.00 8.65
CA TYR A 163 -24.30 -0.19 8.81
C TYR A 163 -24.68 -0.72 10.20
N ALA A 164 -23.91 -1.67 10.74
CA ALA A 164 -24.11 -2.21 12.08
C ALA A 164 -23.86 -1.15 13.18
N ALA A 165 -22.82 -0.32 13.02
CA ALA A 165 -22.48 0.75 13.94
C ALA A 165 -23.55 1.87 13.93
N GLU A 166 -24.04 2.25 12.74
CA GLU A 166 -25.12 3.22 12.60
C GLU A 166 -26.41 2.72 13.27
N ARG A 167 -26.80 1.45 13.06
CA ARG A 167 -27.95 0.84 13.76
C ARG A 167 -27.80 0.86 15.27
N ARG A 168 -26.59 0.60 15.78
CA ARG A 168 -26.31 0.63 17.23
C ARG A 168 -26.44 2.05 17.77
N SER A 169 -25.85 3.03 17.10
CA SER A 169 -25.93 4.44 17.50
C SER A 169 -27.34 5.03 17.38
N ALA A 170 -28.17 4.53 16.46
CA ALA A 170 -29.57 4.95 16.31
C ALA A 170 -30.44 4.38 17.44
N PHE A 171 -30.17 3.16 17.88
CA PHE A 171 -30.83 2.55 19.04
C PHE A 171 -30.45 3.29 20.35
N GLU A 172 -29.18 3.65 20.52
CA GLU A 172 -28.68 4.40 21.69
C GLU A 172 -29.17 5.85 21.75
N ARG A 173 -29.54 6.46 20.62
CA ARG A 173 -30.10 7.83 20.55
C ARG A 173 -31.63 7.89 20.68
N GLY A 174 -32.31 6.73 20.61
CA GLY A 174 -33.76 6.61 20.72
C GLY A 174 -34.26 6.11 22.08
N ALA A 175 -33.35 5.89 23.03
CA ALA A 175 -33.61 5.51 24.42
C ALA A 175 -33.24 6.66 25.36
#